data_AF-X1LWE2-F1
#
_entry.id   AF-X1LWE2-F1
#
_cell.length_a   1.000
_cell.length_b   1.000
_cell.length_c   1.000
_cell.angle_alpha   90.00
_cell.angle_beta   90.00
_cell.angle_gamma   90.00
#
_symmetry.space_group_name_H-M   'P 1'
#
loop_
_entity.id
_entity.type
_entity.pdbx_description
1 polymer ?
#
loop_
_entity_poly.entity_id
_entity_poly.type
_entity_poly.pdbx_seq_one_letter_code
_entity_poly.pdbx_strand_id
1 'polypeptide(L)'
;MVIQLIPALAVALFLYYQPFFDTHLYIPFTGASLALGWGYIPLIVLILMCVPISVNITDGLDGLVAGCMLFAGIAYGVLAYVAGATYFHGYVNTHH
;
A
#
# COMPACT_ATOMS: atom_id res chain seq x y z
N MET A 1 11.21 -15.92 -4.19
CA MET A 1 10.43 -15.66 -5.44
C MET A 1 9.07 -16.34 -5.38
N VAL A 2 8.95 -17.64 -5.68
CA VAL A 2 7.62 -18.32 -5.72
C VAL A 2 6.90 -18.30 -4.36
N ILE A 3 7.64 -18.41 -3.24
CA ILE A 3 7.06 -18.35 -1.89
C ILE A 3 6.44 -16.99 -1.55
N GLN A 4 6.94 -15.88 -2.13
CA GLN A 4 6.40 -14.52 -1.89
C GLN A 4 5.15 -14.23 -2.73
N LEU A 5 4.96 -14.96 -3.83
CA LEU A 5 3.77 -14.82 -4.68
C LEU A 5 2.50 -15.22 -3.93
N ILE A 6 2.57 -16.24 -3.09
CA ILE A 6 1.44 -16.76 -2.31
C ILE A 6 0.87 -15.69 -1.36
N PRO A 7 1.66 -15.08 -0.44
CA PRO A 7 1.15 -14.01 0.41
C PRO A 7 0.79 -12.75 -0.38
N ALA A 8 1.53 -12.41 -1.44
CA ALA A 8 1.19 -11.26 -2.28
C ALA A 8 -0.19 -11.39 -2.93
N LEU A 9 -0.49 -12.57 -3.49
CA LEU A 9 -1.79 -12.87 -4.08
C LEU A 9 -2.89 -12.93 -3.03
N ALA A 10 -2.63 -13.53 -1.86
CA ALA A 10 -3.57 -13.59 -0.76
C ALA A 10 -3.97 -12.18 -0.28
N VAL A 11 -3.00 -11.29 -0.08
CA VAL A 11 -3.24 -9.88 0.30
C VAL A 11 -4.00 -9.14 -0.80
N ALA A 12 -3.58 -9.30 -2.07
CA ALA A 12 -4.25 -8.63 -3.19
C ALA A 12 -5.72 -9.04 -3.32
N LEU A 13 -6.03 -10.34 -3.20
CA LEU A 13 -7.40 -10.85 -3.23
C LEU A 13 -8.18 -10.38 -2.01
N PHE A 14 -7.59 -10.42 -0.81
CA PHE A 14 -8.23 -9.95 0.41
C PHE A 14 -8.62 -8.46 0.31
N LEU A 15 -7.73 -7.61 -0.20
CA LEU A 15 -8.01 -6.19 -0.40
C LEU A 15 -9.07 -5.96 -1.49
N TYR A 16 -9.01 -6.72 -2.59
CA TYR A 16 -9.95 -6.58 -3.70
C TYR A 16 -11.40 -6.94 -3.32
N TYR A 17 -11.59 -7.94 -2.46
CA TYR A 17 -12.92 -8.35 -2.01
C TYR A 17 -13.44 -7.57 -0.79
N GLN A 18 -12.64 -6.69 -0.19
CA GLN A 18 -13.07 -5.91 0.95
C GLN A 18 -13.86 -4.68 0.48
N PRO A 19 -15.16 -4.53 0.83
CA PRO A 19 -16.00 -3.45 0.33
C PRO A 19 -15.59 -2.05 0.84
N PHE A 20 -14.73 -1.98 1.86
CA PHE A 20 -14.17 -0.74 2.39
C PHE A 20 -12.92 -0.25 1.64
N PHE A 21 -12.34 -1.06 0.75
CA PHE A 21 -11.17 -0.69 -0.03
C PHE A 21 -11.57 -0.25 -1.42
N ASP A 22 -11.11 0.95 -1.80
CA ASP A 22 -11.28 1.44 -3.15
C ASP A 22 -10.24 0.80 -4.09
N THR A 23 -10.70 0.37 -5.26
CA THR A 23 -9.86 -0.15 -6.35
C THR A 23 -9.45 0.93 -7.35
N HIS A 24 -9.76 2.21 -7.07
CA HIS A 24 -9.25 3.36 -7.79
C HIS A 24 -7.78 3.64 -7.44
N LEU A 25 -6.97 3.89 -8.47
CA LEU A 25 -5.61 4.41 -8.34
C LEU A 25 -5.66 5.94 -8.37
N TYR A 26 -5.36 6.56 -7.24
CA TYR A 26 -5.28 8.01 -7.12
C TYR A 26 -3.88 8.50 -7.48
N ILE A 27 -3.79 9.43 -8.44
CA ILE A 27 -2.52 10.02 -8.84
C ILE A 27 -2.31 11.28 -8.00
N PRO A 28 -1.23 11.35 -7.20
CA PRO A 28 -0.98 12.51 -6.36
C PRO A 28 -0.80 13.78 -7.21
N PHE A 29 -1.17 14.93 -6.67
CA PHE A 29 -1.03 16.28 -7.26
C PHE A 29 -1.86 16.58 -8.53
N THR A 30 -2.44 15.57 -9.18
CA THR A 30 -3.22 15.77 -10.42
C THR A 30 -4.72 15.69 -10.21
N GLY A 31 -5.17 15.21 -9.04
CA GLY A 31 -6.59 14.99 -8.74
C GLY A 31 -7.27 13.90 -9.57
N ALA A 32 -6.54 13.27 -10.50
CA ALA A 32 -7.05 12.21 -11.34
C ALA A 32 -7.09 10.90 -10.56
N SER A 33 -8.19 10.16 -10.74
CA SER A 33 -8.32 8.78 -10.29
C SER A 33 -8.57 7.86 -11.49
N LEU A 34 -7.91 6.71 -11.49
CA LEU A 34 -8.08 5.69 -12.52
C LEU A 34 -8.77 4.47 -11.91
N ALA A 35 -9.92 4.07 -12.45
CA ALA A 35 -10.59 2.84 -12.05
C ALA A 35 -9.82 1.63 -12.60
N LEU A 36 -9.15 0.87 -11.74
CA LEU A 36 -8.38 -0.30 -12.18
C LEU A 36 -9.25 -1.56 -12.33
N GLY A 37 -10.36 -1.66 -11.60
CA GLY A 37 -11.19 -2.86 -11.57
C GLY A 37 -10.35 -4.10 -11.26
N TRP A 38 -10.46 -5.15 -12.08
CA TRP A 38 -9.67 -6.38 -11.94
C TRP A 38 -8.15 -6.15 -12.04
N GLY A 39 -7.71 -5.08 -12.73
CA GLY A 39 -6.31 -4.70 -12.86
C GLY A 39 -5.66 -4.26 -11.54
N TYR A 40 -6.45 -4.05 -10.49
CA TYR A 40 -5.96 -3.77 -9.14
C TYR A 40 -5.16 -4.96 -8.58
N ILE A 41 -5.62 -6.19 -8.80
CA ILE A 41 -4.98 -7.41 -8.29
C ILE A 41 -3.53 -7.55 -8.82
N PRO A 42 -3.27 -7.55 -10.15
CA PRO A 42 -1.90 -7.67 -10.65
C PRO A 42 -1.02 -6.48 -10.23
N LEU A 43 -1.57 -5.27 -10.06
CA LEU A 43 -0.82 -4.13 -9.55
C LEU A 43 -0.31 -4.36 -8.13
N ILE A 44 -1.19 -4.77 -7.21
CA ILE A 44 -0.80 -5.02 -5.80
C ILE A 44 0.20 -6.18 -5.73
N VAL A 45 -0.03 -7.26 -6.49
CA VAL A 45 0.93 -8.37 -6.56
C VAL A 45 2.29 -7.89 -7.06
N LEU A 46 2.34 -7.07 -8.11
CA LEU A 46 3.59 -6.50 -8.62
C LEU A 46 4.32 -5.68 -7.56
N ILE A 47 3.63 -4.78 -6.86
CA ILE A 47 4.22 -3.94 -5.81
C ILE A 47 4.79 -4.82 -4.70
N LEU A 48 4.00 -5.77 -4.18
CA LEU A 48 4.42 -6.66 -3.10
C LEU A 48 5.57 -7.59 -3.48
N MET A 49 5.69 -7.97 -4.75
CA MET A 49 6.80 -8.76 -5.26
C MET A 49 8.06 -7.92 -5.50
N CYS A 50 7.92 -6.70 -5.99
CA CYS A 50 9.04 -5.81 -6.29
C CYS A 50 9.71 -5.24 -5.02
N VAL A 51 8.95 -4.94 -3.97
CA VAL A 51 9.49 -4.30 -2.76
C VAL A 51 10.57 -5.16 -2.07
N PRO A 52 10.36 -6.45 -1.76
CA PRO A 52 11.38 -7.29 -1.14
C PRO A 52 12.63 -7.49 -2.01
N ILE A 53 12.48 -7.46 -3.33
CA ILE A 53 13.60 -7.56 -4.28
C ILE A 53 14.45 -6.29 -4.21
N SER A 54 13.80 -5.13 -4.27
CA SER A 54 14.47 -3.83 -4.15
C SER A 54 15.21 -3.68 -2.83
N VAL A 55 14.57 -4.09 -1.73
CA VAL A 55 15.16 -4.10 -0.40
C VAL A 55 16.42 -4.99 -0.36
N ASN A 56 16.34 -6.22 -0.87
CA ASN A 56 17.48 -7.14 -0.85
C ASN A 56 18.65 -6.64 -1.71
N ILE A 57 18.39 -5.92 -2.82
CA ILE A 57 19.43 -5.25 -3.62
C ILE A 57 20.10 -4.12 -2.83
N THR A 58 19.35 -3.40 -2.00
CA THR A 58 19.85 -2.25 -1.24
C THR A 58 20.59 -2.68 0.04
N ASP A 59 20.34 -3.90 0.54
CA ASP A 59 20.84 -4.42 1.82
C ASP A 59 22.25 -5.05 1.72
N GLY A 60 23.13 -4.41 0.96
CA GLY A 60 24.51 -4.85 0.72
C GLY A 60 25.57 -4.11 1.56
N LEU A 61 25.14 -3.14 2.38
CA LEU A 61 26.00 -2.30 3.21
C LEU A 61 25.38 -2.15 4.60
N ASP A 62 26.22 -2.29 5.64
CA ASP A 62 25.83 -2.41 7.04
C ASP A 62 24.91 -1.25 7.48
N GLY A 63 23.61 -1.50 7.57
CA GLY A 63 22.60 -0.57 8.06
C GLY A 63 22.01 0.43 7.06
N LEU A 64 22.38 0.40 5.77
CA LEU A 64 21.84 1.36 4.77
C LEU A 64 20.33 1.18 4.58
N VAL A 65 19.87 -0.06 4.47
CA VAL A 65 18.44 -0.37 4.32
C VAL A 65 17.64 -0.03 5.55
N ALA A 66 18.19 -0.33 6.73
CA ALA A 66 17.51 -0.03 7.99
C ALA A 66 17.24 1.47 8.15
N GLY A 67 18.22 2.32 7.80
CA GLY A 67 18.05 3.78 7.79
C GLY A 67 16.97 4.24 6.81
N CYS A 68 16.99 3.74 5.56
CA CYS A 68 15.98 4.10 4.56
C CYS A 68 14.56 3.65 4.96
N MET A 69 14.42 2.44 5.51
CA MET A 69 13.14 1.91 5.98
C MET A 69 12.58 2.70 7.15
N LEU A 70 13.42 3.19 8.06
CA LEU A 70 12.98 4.02 9.17
C LEU A 70 12.26 5.28 8.67
N PHE A 71 12.88 6.04 7.77
CA PHE A 71 12.28 7.27 7.23
C PHE A 71 11.02 6.99 6.40
N ALA A 72 11.05 5.96 5.56
CA ALA A 72 9.87 5.54 4.79
C ALA A 72 8.72 5.12 5.71
N GLY A 73 9.00 4.34 6.75
CA GLY A 73 8.02 3.89 7.74
C GLY A 73 7.39 5.04 8.51
N ILE A 74 8.18 6.04 8.92
CA ILE A 74 7.66 7.25 9.57
C ILE A 74 6.73 8.02 8.63
N ALA A 75 7.13 8.22 7.37
CA ALA A 75 6.31 8.92 6.39
C ALA A 75 4.97 8.21 6.15
N TYR A 76 4.99 6.88 5.91
CA TYR A 76 3.77 6.10 5.73
C TYR A 76 2.92 6.04 7.01
N GLY A 77 3.55 6.01 8.19
CA GLY A 77 2.84 6.04 9.47
C GLY A 77 2.07 7.35 9.68
N VAL A 78 2.68 8.50 9.37
CA VAL A 78 2.00 9.80 9.41
C VAL A 78 0.85 9.84 8.41
N LEU A 79 1.06 9.37 7.18
CA LEU A 79 0.01 9.30 6.16
C LEU A 79 -1.16 8.41 6.60
N ALA A 80 -0.88 7.25 7.18
CA ALA A 80 -1.90 6.34 7.69
C ALA A 80 -2.69 6.95 8.85
N TYR A 81 -2.03 7.68 9.75
CA TYR A 81 -2.69 8.39 10.85
C TYR A 81 -3.62 9.48 10.33
N VAL A 82 -3.16 10.33 9.41
CA VAL A 82 -3.96 11.41 8.83
C VAL A 82 -5.15 10.85 8.06
N ALA A 83 -4.93 9.85 7.19
CA ALA A 83 -5.99 9.21 6.44
C ALA A 83 -7.02 8.56 7.39
N GLY A 84 -6.56 7.80 8.37
CA GLY A 84 -7.41 7.16 9.39
C GLY A 84 -8.24 8.17 10.19
N ALA A 85 -7.64 9.29 10.60
CA ALA A 85 -8.36 10.36 11.30
C ALA A 85 -9.46 10.98 10.43
N THR A 86 -9.20 11.20 9.12
CA THR A 86 -10.24 11.69 8.21
C THR A 86 -11.36 10.69 7.99
N TYR A 87 -11.06 9.39 7.88
CA TYR A 87 -12.08 8.35 7.79
C TYR A 87 -12.91 8.25 9.06
N PHE A 88 -12.28 8.32 10.23
CA PHE A 88 -12.96 8.28 11.53
C PHE A 88 -13.89 9.49 11.74
N HIS A 89 -13.41 10.69 11.41
CA HIS A 89 -14.25 11.90 11.44
C HIS A 89 -15.41 11.84 10.44
N GLY A 90 -15.21 11.25 9.25
CA GLY A 90 -16.30 11.01 8.31
C GLY A 90 -17.37 10.07 8.87
N TYR A 91 -16.93 8.95 9.46
CA TYR A 91 -17.80 7.93 10.05
C TYR A 91 -18.66 8.49 11.20
N VAL A 92 -18.07 9.21 12.16
CA VAL A 92 -18.83 9.78 13.29
C VAL A 92 -19.86 10.80 12.81
N ASN A 93 -19.53 11.65 11.84
CA ASN A 93 -20.43 12.68 11.33
C ASN A 93 -21.63 12.11 10.53
N THR A 94 -21.52 10.94 9.92
CA THR A 94 -22.61 10.28 9.17
C THR A 94 -23.60 9.49 10.03
N HIS A 95 -23.31 9.29 11.32
CA HIS A 95 -24.14 8.52 12.26
C HIS A 95 -24.90 9.39 13.29
N HIS A 96 -25.02 10.70 13.01
CA HIS A 96 -25.98 11.62 13.62
C HIS A 96 -27.10 11.94 12.63
#